data_AF-A0A511MJP3-F1
#
_entry.id   AF-A0A511MJP3-F1
#
_cell.length_a   1.000
_cell.length_b   1.000
_cell.length_c   1.000
_cell.angle_alpha   90.00
_cell.angle_beta   90.00
_cell.angle_gamma   90.00
#
_symmetry.space_group_name_H-M   'P 1'
#
loop_
_entity.id
_entity.type
_entity.pdbx_description
1 polymer ?
#
loop_
_entity_poly.entity_id
_entity_poly.type
_entity_poly.pdbx_seq_one_letter_code
_entity_poly.pdbx_strand_id
1 'polypeptide(L)'
;MSVGIPSQDNCDVESPEEHALWALIHLPNVGGAPMVTHPDILRGWSKHLYELGFRHHPELQVKKFQKPAAGPQSQWNASSAWVPIDTPAPETRVIPDIESLTAAENAAMIAQYRAAGMIPDPTPERDHAIELK
;
A
#
# COMPACT_ATOMS: atom_id res chain seq x y z
N MET A 1 10.48 -4.65 -14.35
CA MET A 1 9.15 -4.03 -14.36
C MET A 1 8.16 -4.93 -13.64
N SER A 2 7.76 -4.56 -12.43
CA SER A 2 6.35 -4.51 -11.97
C SER A 2 6.35 -3.59 -10.73
N VAL A 3 5.72 -2.43 -10.83
CA VAL A 3 5.67 -1.39 -9.76
C VAL A 3 4.45 -1.67 -8.89
N GLY A 4 4.40 -2.85 -8.29
CA GLY A 4 3.26 -3.29 -7.49
C GLY A 4 3.66 -4.40 -6.55
N ILE A 5 2.83 -4.65 -5.54
CA ILE A 5 3.00 -5.79 -4.64
C ILE A 5 2.76 -7.06 -5.45
N PRO A 6 3.72 -8.00 -5.54
CA PRO A 6 3.45 -9.30 -6.16
C PRO A 6 2.26 -9.99 -5.48
N SER A 7 1.39 -10.57 -6.28
CA SER A 7 0.13 -11.15 -5.85
C SER A 7 -0.20 -12.34 -6.74
N GLN A 8 -1.09 -13.19 -6.24
CA GLN A 8 -1.44 -14.45 -6.91
C GLN A 8 -1.97 -14.25 -8.34
N ASP A 9 -2.62 -13.12 -8.60
CA ASP A 9 -3.17 -12.71 -9.90
C ASP A 9 -2.14 -12.10 -10.86
N ASN A 10 -0.99 -11.64 -10.38
CA ASN A 10 0.01 -10.94 -11.20
C ASN A 10 1.36 -11.66 -11.33
N CYS A 11 1.59 -12.73 -10.59
CA CYS A 11 2.76 -13.59 -10.71
C CYS A 11 2.56 -14.66 -11.78
N ASP A 12 3.59 -14.91 -12.59
CA ASP A 12 3.60 -16.03 -13.53
C ASP A 12 3.81 -17.37 -12.80
N VAL A 13 2.82 -18.26 -12.89
CA VAL A 13 2.86 -19.59 -12.27
C VAL A 13 3.86 -20.53 -12.96
N GLU A 14 4.20 -20.32 -14.22
CA GLU A 14 5.14 -21.18 -14.94
C GLU A 14 6.60 -20.72 -14.76
N SER A 15 6.81 -19.50 -14.27
CA SER A 15 8.13 -18.97 -13.96
C SER A 15 8.61 -19.45 -12.57
N PRO A 16 9.74 -20.18 -12.47
CA PRO A 16 10.27 -20.60 -11.17
C PRO A 16 10.48 -19.44 -10.18
N GLU A 17 10.90 -18.29 -10.69
CA GLU A 17 11.16 -17.09 -9.87
C GLU A 17 9.88 -16.39 -9.39
N GLU A 18 8.74 -16.64 -10.03
CA GLU A 18 7.47 -15.99 -9.70
C GLU A 18 6.42 -16.93 -9.09
N HIS A 19 6.55 -18.25 -9.31
CA HIS A 19 5.59 -19.27 -8.91
C HIS A 19 5.12 -19.13 -7.45
N ALA A 20 6.06 -18.91 -6.53
CA ALA A 20 5.81 -18.73 -5.11
C ALA A 20 6.11 -17.31 -4.62
N LEU A 21 6.50 -16.38 -5.48
CA LEU A 21 6.91 -15.03 -5.11
C LEU A 21 5.83 -14.29 -4.30
N TRP A 22 4.58 -14.37 -4.76
CA TRP A 22 3.42 -13.76 -4.08
C TRP A 22 3.22 -14.30 -2.65
N ALA A 23 3.58 -15.55 -2.38
CA ALA A 23 3.41 -16.22 -1.09
C ALA A 23 4.54 -15.92 -0.10
N LEU A 24 5.68 -15.42 -0.58
CA LEU A 24 6.86 -15.14 0.24
C LEU A 24 6.94 -13.68 0.72
N ILE A 25 6.01 -12.83 0.30
CA ILE A 25 5.92 -11.44 0.75
C ILE A 25 5.40 -11.39 2.17
N HIS A 26 6.02 -10.55 3.01
CA HIS A 26 5.50 -10.22 4.34
C HIS A 26 5.21 -11.45 5.20
N LEU A 27 6.09 -12.44 5.10
CA LEU A 27 6.00 -13.65 5.92
C LEU A 27 5.96 -13.28 7.41
N PRO A 28 5.21 -14.02 8.24
CA PRO A 28 5.18 -13.80 9.68
C PRO A 28 6.59 -13.91 10.28
N ASN A 29 7.00 -12.89 11.04
CA ASN A 29 8.24 -12.91 11.81
C ASN A 29 7.97 -13.15 13.30
N VAL A 30 9.05 -13.24 14.09
CA VAL A 30 9.01 -13.22 15.56
C VAL A 30 8.19 -12.02 16.04
N GLY A 31 7.21 -12.26 16.91
CA GLY A 31 6.31 -11.23 17.42
C GLY A 31 5.15 -10.86 16.47
N GLY A 32 4.99 -11.56 15.34
CA GLY A 32 3.84 -11.38 14.44
C GLY A 32 3.95 -10.18 13.48
N ALA A 33 5.03 -9.41 13.55
CA ALA A 33 5.29 -8.34 12.59
C ALA A 33 5.62 -8.93 11.20
N PRO A 34 5.16 -8.31 10.10
CA PRO A 34 5.51 -8.75 8.75
C PRO A 34 6.99 -8.55 8.43
N MET A 35 7.64 -9.57 7.86
CA MET A 35 9.02 -9.47 7.39
C MET A 35 9.09 -8.86 5.99
N VAL A 36 9.69 -7.68 5.87
CA VAL A 36 9.98 -7.05 4.57
C VAL A 36 11.33 -7.57 4.06
N THR A 37 11.35 -8.13 2.85
CA THR A 37 12.53 -8.76 2.26
C THR A 37 12.76 -8.24 0.85
N HIS A 38 14.02 -8.16 0.42
CA HIS A 38 14.35 -7.68 -0.92
C HIS A 38 13.76 -8.58 -2.02
N PRO A 39 13.26 -8.03 -3.14
CA PRO A 39 12.53 -8.80 -4.15
C PRO A 39 13.37 -9.91 -4.78
N ASP A 40 14.64 -9.64 -5.05
CA ASP A 40 15.55 -10.61 -5.67
C ASP A 40 15.84 -11.81 -4.74
N ILE A 41 15.82 -11.59 -3.42
CA ILE A 41 15.94 -12.69 -2.45
C ILE A 41 14.68 -13.56 -2.52
N LEU A 42 13.50 -12.94 -2.55
CA LEU A 42 12.23 -13.66 -2.66
C LEU A 42 12.13 -14.46 -3.98
N ARG A 43 12.60 -13.91 -5.09
CA ARG A 43 12.68 -14.61 -6.39
C ARG A 43 13.62 -15.81 -6.33
N GLY A 44 14.78 -15.65 -5.69
CA GLY A 44 15.72 -16.75 -5.45
C GLY A 44 15.09 -17.88 -4.61
N TRP A 45 14.35 -17.53 -3.56
CA TRP A 45 13.61 -18.50 -2.74
C TRP A 45 12.48 -19.19 -3.50
N SER A 46 11.70 -18.45 -4.31
CA SER A 46 10.66 -19.02 -5.16
C SER A 46 11.25 -20.07 -6.11
N LYS A 47 12.34 -19.72 -6.80
CA LYS A 47 13.03 -20.63 -7.71
C LYS A 47 13.50 -21.90 -7.00
N HIS A 48 14.09 -21.75 -5.81
CA HIS A 48 14.53 -22.89 -5.02
C HIS A 48 13.36 -23.84 -4.67
N LEU A 49 12.22 -23.32 -4.21
CA LEU A 49 11.03 -24.14 -3.91
C LEU A 49 10.49 -24.84 -5.16
N TYR A 50 10.46 -24.14 -6.30
CA TYR A 50 10.01 -24.69 -7.57
C TYR A 50 10.89 -25.87 -8.02
N GLU A 51 12.20 -25.73 -7.91
CA GLU A 51 13.21 -26.76 -8.24
C GLU A 51 13.12 -27.97 -7.30
N LEU A 52 12.69 -27.79 -6.05
CA LEU A 52 12.37 -28.87 -5.11
C LEU A 52 11.03 -29.57 -5.41
N GLY A 53 10.27 -29.09 -6.41
CA GLY A 53 9.02 -29.69 -6.84
C GLY A 53 7.77 -29.18 -6.11
N PHE A 54 7.86 -28.11 -5.32
CA PHE A 54 6.69 -27.51 -4.69
C PHE A 54 5.77 -26.89 -5.75
N ARG A 55 4.46 -27.12 -5.61
CA ARG A 55 3.42 -26.49 -6.45
C ARG A 55 2.27 -25.99 -5.59
N HIS A 56 1.67 -24.88 -6.02
CA HIS A 56 0.50 -24.33 -5.37
C HIS A 56 -0.76 -25.16 -5.72
N HIS A 57 -1.46 -25.61 -4.67
CA HIS A 57 -2.74 -26.32 -4.74
C HIS A 57 -3.86 -25.39 -4.25
N PRO A 58 -4.55 -24.64 -5.13
CA PRO A 58 -5.53 -23.62 -4.74
C PRO A 58 -6.68 -24.16 -3.88
N GLU A 59 -7.04 -25.43 -4.06
CA GLU A 59 -8.05 -26.13 -3.26
C GLU A 59 -7.67 -26.32 -1.78
N LEU A 60 -6.38 -26.20 -1.44
CA LEU A 60 -5.87 -26.32 -0.07
C LEU A 60 -5.56 -24.95 0.57
N GLN A 61 -5.78 -23.84 -0.14
CA GLN A 61 -5.44 -22.50 0.32
C GLN A 61 -6.42 -22.01 1.40
N VAL A 62 -5.92 -21.77 2.61
CA VAL A 62 -6.73 -21.28 3.76
C VAL A 62 -6.50 -19.80 4.11
N LYS A 63 -5.50 -19.16 3.49
CA LYS A 63 -5.14 -17.75 3.74
C LYS A 63 -5.00 -16.97 2.44
N LYS A 64 -5.21 -15.65 2.53
CA LYS A 64 -4.99 -14.69 1.45
C LYS A 64 -4.15 -13.52 1.93
N PHE A 65 -3.46 -12.87 0.99
CA PHE A 65 -2.75 -11.63 1.25
C PHE A 65 -3.72 -10.45 1.24
N GLN A 66 -3.84 -9.76 2.37
CA GLN A 66 -4.63 -8.54 2.49
C GLN A 66 -3.70 -7.33 2.33
N LYS A 67 -3.89 -6.58 1.23
CA LYS A 67 -3.12 -5.36 0.94
C LYS A 67 -3.33 -4.29 2.03
N PRO A 68 -2.38 -3.35 2.20
CA PRO A 68 -2.52 -2.26 3.16
C PRO A 68 -3.78 -1.43 2.87
N ALA A 69 -4.58 -1.16 3.90
CA ALA A 69 -5.80 -0.34 3.79
C ALA A 69 -5.51 1.13 3.48
N ALA A 70 -4.30 1.58 3.80
CA ALA A 70 -3.83 2.96 3.58
C ALA A 70 -2.34 2.99 3.27
N GLY A 71 -1.89 4.13 2.73
CA GLY A 71 -0.49 4.37 2.36
C GLY A 71 -0.09 3.74 1.02
N PRO A 72 1.22 3.76 0.71
CA PRO A 72 1.73 3.29 -0.58
C PRO A 72 1.42 1.81 -0.82
N GLN A 73 0.93 1.49 -2.01
CA GLN A 73 0.68 0.11 -2.46
C GLN A 73 1.98 -0.50 -3.02
N SER A 74 2.93 -0.73 -2.13
CA SER A 74 4.27 -1.23 -2.45
C SER A 74 4.65 -2.37 -1.51
N GLN A 75 5.50 -3.29 -1.97
CA GLN A 75 6.02 -4.39 -1.15
C GLN A 75 6.87 -3.91 0.03
N TRP A 76 7.27 -2.64 0.04
CA TRP A 76 7.98 -2.03 1.16
C TRP A 76 7.04 -1.55 2.27
N ASN A 77 5.71 -1.59 2.05
CA ASN A 77 4.71 -1.23 3.06
C ASN A 77 4.31 -2.47 3.88
N ALA A 78 4.93 -2.62 5.05
CA ALA A 78 4.70 -3.73 5.99
C ALA A 78 3.31 -3.73 6.67
N SER A 79 2.36 -2.89 6.25
CA SER A 79 1.02 -2.80 6.85
C SER A 79 -0.01 -3.79 6.27
N SER A 80 0.44 -4.76 5.48
CA SER A 80 -0.38 -5.87 4.98
C SER A 80 -0.32 -7.07 5.91
N ALA A 81 -1.26 -8.00 5.75
CA ALA A 81 -1.25 -9.24 6.53
C ALA A 81 -1.71 -10.45 5.70
N TRP A 82 -1.25 -11.63 6.11
CA TRP A 82 -1.82 -12.91 5.69
C TRP A 82 -3.00 -13.27 6.59
N VAL A 83 -4.21 -13.19 6.06
CA VAL A 83 -5.47 -13.36 6.80
C VAL A 83 -6.22 -14.61 6.32
N PRO A 84 -7.15 -15.19 7.10
CA PRO A 84 -8.05 -16.24 6.61
C PRO A 84 -8.75 -15.85 5.31
N ILE A 85 -8.99 -16.83 4.41
CA ILE A 85 -9.52 -16.58 3.06
C ILE A 85 -10.86 -15.83 3.07
N ASP A 86 -11.70 -16.06 4.08
CA ASP A 86 -13.02 -15.45 4.23
C ASP A 86 -13.00 -14.07 4.93
N THR A 87 -11.82 -13.60 5.35
CA THR A 87 -11.70 -12.27 5.99
C THR A 87 -12.17 -11.19 5.00
N PRO A 88 -13.10 -10.30 5.37
CA PRO A 88 -13.57 -9.25 4.47
C PRO A 88 -12.42 -8.32 4.06
N ALA A 89 -12.57 -7.68 2.89
CA ALA A 89 -11.64 -6.63 2.49
C ALA A 89 -11.65 -5.49 3.53
N PRO A 90 -10.51 -4.87 3.82
CA PRO A 90 -10.48 -3.74 4.74
C PRO A 90 -11.25 -2.57 4.12
N GLU A 91 -11.85 -1.74 4.96
CA GLU A 91 -12.43 -0.48 4.50
C GLU A 91 -11.32 0.44 3.98
N THR A 92 -11.31 0.68 2.67
CA THR A 92 -10.37 1.61 2.06
C THR A 92 -10.79 3.03 2.40
N ARG A 93 -9.89 3.81 3.00
CA ARG A 93 -10.12 5.25 3.16
C ARG A 93 -10.08 5.90 1.78
N VAL A 94 -11.23 6.37 1.31
CA VAL A 94 -11.35 7.14 0.06
C VAL A 94 -11.08 8.61 0.37
N ILE A 95 -10.29 9.26 -0.46
CA ILE A 95 -10.12 10.71 -0.40
C ILE A 95 -11.43 11.34 -0.88
N PRO A 96 -12.07 12.22 -0.10
CA PRO A 96 -13.26 12.92 -0.56
C PRO A 96 -12.99 13.65 -1.88
N ASP A 97 -13.92 13.55 -2.83
CA ASP A 97 -13.90 14.39 -4.02
C ASP A 97 -14.37 15.79 -3.65
N ILE A 98 -13.43 16.73 -3.60
CA ILE A 98 -13.69 18.11 -3.16
C ILE A 98 -14.65 18.87 -4.09
N GLU A 99 -14.78 18.45 -5.36
CA GLU A 99 -15.73 19.06 -6.30
C GLU A 99 -17.17 18.65 -6.01
N SER A 100 -17.36 17.48 -5.37
CA SER A 100 -18.67 16.98 -4.97
C SER A 100 -19.19 17.58 -3.65
N LEU A 101 -18.32 18.25 -2.89
CA LEU A 101 -18.66 18.82 -1.58
C LEU A 101 -19.37 20.16 -1.70
N THR A 102 -20.34 20.40 -0.81
CA THR A 102 -20.93 21.73 -0.65
C THR A 102 -19.88 22.74 -0.15
N ALA A 103 -20.16 24.03 -0.34
CA ALA A 103 -19.28 25.09 0.15
C ALA A 103 -19.03 25.02 1.66
N ALA A 104 -20.04 24.62 2.45
CA ALA A 104 -19.92 24.48 3.90
C ALA A 104 -19.02 23.29 4.30
N GLU A 105 -19.15 22.16 3.61
CA GLU A 105 -18.31 20.98 3.84
C GLU A 105 -16.85 21.25 3.45
N ASN A 106 -16.63 21.88 2.30
CA ASN A 106 -15.29 22.31 1.88
C ASN A 106 -14.65 23.29 2.88
N ALA A 107 -15.41 24.27 3.38
CA ALA A 107 -14.92 25.18 4.41
C ALA A 107 -14.55 24.45 5.71
N ALA A 108 -15.36 23.45 6.11
CA ALA A 108 -15.07 22.62 7.28
C ALA A 108 -13.79 21.77 7.09
N MET A 109 -13.54 21.24 5.89
CA MET A 109 -12.28 20.55 5.59
C MET A 109 -11.08 21.48 5.66
N ILE A 110 -11.16 22.67 5.05
CA ILE A 110 -10.08 23.68 5.09
C ILE A 110 -9.78 24.08 6.54
N ALA A 111 -10.82 24.26 7.37
CA ALA A 111 -10.64 24.58 8.79
C ALA A 111 -9.88 23.48 9.55
N GLN A 112 -10.17 22.20 9.27
CA GLN A 112 -9.41 21.08 9.86
C GLN A 112 -7.93 21.12 9.45
N TYR A 113 -7.63 21.36 8.17
CA TYR A 113 -6.25 21.45 7.69
C TYR A 113 -5.49 22.66 8.27
N ARG A 114 -6.15 23.81 8.43
CA ARG A 114 -5.57 24.98 9.12
C ARG A 114 -5.28 24.70 10.59
N ALA A 115 -6.25 24.11 11.30
CA ALA A 115 -6.07 23.75 12.71
C ALA A 115 -4.93 22.72 12.91
N ALA A 116 -4.70 21.85 11.92
CA ALA A 116 -3.57 20.93 11.89
C ALA A 116 -2.24 21.57 11.45
N GLY A 117 -2.21 22.86 11.11
CA GLY A 117 -1.02 23.57 10.64
C GLY A 117 -0.55 23.17 9.24
N MET A 118 -1.39 22.47 8.46
CA MET A 118 -1.06 22.01 7.10
C MET A 118 -1.34 23.08 6.02
N ILE A 119 -2.16 24.07 6.35
CA ILE A 119 -2.38 25.25 5.51
C ILE A 119 -1.93 26.47 6.32
N PRO A 120 -0.85 27.16 5.92
CA PRO A 120 -0.41 28.36 6.61
C PRO A 120 -1.43 29.48 6.44
N ASP A 121 -1.46 30.39 7.41
CA ASP A 121 -2.15 31.66 7.23
C ASP A 121 -1.44 32.49 6.15
N PRO A 122 -2.20 33.24 5.34
CA PRO A 122 -1.60 34.10 4.33
C PRO A 122 -0.66 35.08 5.04
N THR A 123 0.62 35.02 4.68
CA THR A 123 1.58 36.04 5.12
C THR A 123 1.12 37.36 4.50
N PRO A 124 0.89 38.42 5.30
CA PRO A 124 0.53 39.72 4.73
C PRO A 124 1.63 40.15 3.76
N GLU A 125 1.24 40.41 2.51
CA GLU A 125 2.13 40.98 1.52
C GLU A 125 2.64 42.32 2.06
N ARG A 126 3.95 42.55 2.02
CA ARG A 126 4.49 43.84 2.46
C ARG A 126 3.95 44.90 1.52
N ASP A 127 3.23 45.87 2.08
CA ASP A 127 2.78 47.04 1.35
C ASP A 127 4.00 47.79 0.79
N HIS A 128 4.21 47.66 -0.51
CA HIS A 128 5.23 48.39 -1.24
C HIS A 128 4.61 49.71 -1.71
N ALA A 129 4.53 50.69 -0.81
CA ALA A 129 4.27 52.07 -1.21
C ALA A 129 5.45 52.54 -2.09
N ILE A 130 5.21 52.66 -3.40
CA ILE A 130 6.15 53.26 -4.34
C ILE A 130 5.81 54.75 -4.43
N GLU A 131 6.67 55.62 -3.91
CA GLU A 131 6.60 57.05 -4.22
C GLU A 131 6.89 57.26 -5.72
N LEU A 132 5.90 57.76 -6.46
CA LEU A 132 6.09 58.23 -7.82
C LEU A 132 6.86 59.57 -7.78
N LYS A 133 8.04 59.61 -8.41
CA LYS A 133 8.85 60.82 -8.63
C LYS A 133 8.51 61.48 -9.96
#